data_AF-A0A1E5XIR7-F1
#
_entry.id   AF-A0A1E5XIR7-F1
#
_cell.length_a   1.000
_cell.length_b   1.000
_cell.length_c   1.000
_cell.angle_alpha   90.00
_cell.angle_beta   90.00
_cell.angle_gamma   90.00
#
_symmetry.space_group_name_H-M   'P 1'
#
loop_
_entity.id
_entity.type
_entity.pdbx_description
1 polymer ?
#
loop_
_entity_poly.entity_id
_entity_poly.type
_entity_poly.pdbx_seq_one_letter_code
_entity_poly.pdbx_strand_id
1 'polypeptide(L)'
;MMLYRQLRLAPVRAADASPSQQRLAEERRAREARIRRAAQHPLPASNLVVRPFHAARPVRQLQPPEVWPDYREPAPYDTLEYGAPTARPITAREIIDEVVTKHRISRVELSGSSRRAPVTAARREASWRIRHEVLVNGRQISLPEIARHLGGRDHTTVLYNIRRYQAELEAQALAARQAGAR
;
A
#
# COMPACT_ATOMS: atom_id res chain seq x y z
N MET A 1 37.13 24.35 -13.26
CA MET A 1 35.91 24.02 -14.02
C MET A 1 35.97 22.58 -14.49
N MET A 2 35.67 21.62 -13.60
CA MET A 2 35.75 20.19 -13.91
C MET A 2 34.40 19.68 -14.45
N LEU A 3 34.42 19.24 -15.71
CA LEU A 3 33.28 18.67 -16.43
C LEU A 3 32.93 17.30 -15.87
N TYR A 4 31.75 17.15 -15.28
CA TYR A 4 31.18 15.85 -14.90
C TYR A 4 30.84 15.06 -16.17
N ARG A 5 31.60 13.99 -16.40
CA ARG A 5 31.38 12.98 -17.45
C ARG A 5 30.04 12.30 -17.19
N GLN A 6 29.02 12.67 -17.97
CA GLN A 6 27.73 11.98 -18.02
C GLN A 6 27.96 10.53 -18.46
N LEU A 7 28.01 9.59 -17.51
CA LEU A 7 27.90 8.16 -17.79
C LEU A 7 26.46 7.88 -18.23
N ARG A 8 26.19 8.01 -19.53
CA ARG A 8 25.04 7.33 -20.17
C ARG A 8 25.29 5.84 -20.03
N LEU A 9 24.56 5.19 -19.13
CA LEU A 9 24.50 3.73 -19.07
C LEU A 9 24.02 3.25 -20.45
N ALA A 10 24.89 2.57 -21.18
CA ALA A 10 24.52 1.92 -22.43
C ALA A 10 23.37 0.94 -22.17
N PRO A 11 22.38 0.82 -23.07
CA PRO A 11 21.38 -0.21 -22.93
C PRO A 11 22.07 -1.58 -22.85
N VAL A 12 21.71 -2.38 -21.85
CA VAL A 12 22.17 -3.77 -21.72
C VAL A 12 21.89 -4.46 -23.06
N ARG A 13 22.94 -4.94 -23.73
CA ARG A 13 22.77 -5.70 -24.98
C ARG A 13 21.83 -6.87 -24.67
N ALA A 14 20.86 -7.12 -25.53
CA ALA A 14 19.83 -8.15 -25.29
C ALA A 14 20.42 -9.55 -24.99
N ALA A 15 21.66 -9.81 -25.43
CA ALA A 15 22.41 -11.03 -25.17
C ALA A 15 22.86 -11.20 -23.69
N ASP A 16 23.02 -10.11 -22.94
CA ASP A 16 23.54 -10.11 -21.56
C ASP A 16 22.41 -10.05 -20.50
N ALA A 17 21.15 -10.10 -20.94
CA ALA A 17 19.99 -9.95 -20.06
C ALA A 17 19.78 -11.21 -19.20
N SER A 18 19.66 -11.03 -17.88
CA SER A 18 19.28 -12.10 -16.94
C SER A 18 17.93 -12.73 -17.35
N PRO A 19 17.67 -14.03 -17.09
CA PRO A 19 16.38 -14.65 -17.36
C PRO A 19 15.16 -13.93 -16.75
N SER A 20 15.37 -13.17 -15.67
CA SER A 20 14.35 -12.29 -15.07
C SER A 20 14.08 -11.03 -15.90
N GLN A 21 15.12 -10.43 -16.46
CA GLN A 21 15.05 -9.24 -17.32
C GLN A 21 14.42 -9.58 -18.68
N GLN A 22 14.70 -10.78 -19.20
CA GLN A 22 14.07 -11.31 -20.40
C GLN A 22 12.55 -11.46 -20.23
N ARG A 23 12.11 -12.09 -19.12
CA ARG A 23 10.67 -12.22 -18.80
C ARG A 23 9.95 -10.88 -18.67
N LEU A 24 10.57 -9.90 -17.99
CA LEU A 24 10.01 -8.55 -17.86
C LEU A 24 9.94 -7.83 -19.21
N ALA A 25 10.94 -8.01 -20.09
CA ALA A 25 10.93 -7.44 -21.43
C ALA A 25 9.85 -8.08 -22.32
N GLU A 26 9.63 -9.40 -22.20
CA GLU A 26 8.56 -10.12 -22.88
C GLU A 26 7.17 -9.67 -22.41
N GLU A 27 6.95 -9.55 -21.10
CA GLU A 27 5.71 -9.02 -20.54
C GLU A 27 5.42 -7.59 -21.02
N ARG A 28 6.46 -6.74 -21.10
CA ARG A 28 6.33 -5.37 -21.61
C ARG A 28 5.96 -5.36 -23.09
N ARG A 29 6.61 -6.18 -23.92
CA ARG A 29 6.29 -6.34 -25.35
C ARG A 29 4.85 -6.85 -25.54
N ALA A 30 4.43 -7.84 -24.75
CA ALA A 30 3.07 -8.38 -24.81
C ALA A 30 2.03 -7.31 -24.43
N ARG A 31 2.32 -6.49 -23.43
CA ARG A 31 1.45 -5.38 -23.01
C ARG A 31 1.39 -4.27 -24.08
N GLU A 32 2.52 -3.87 -24.63
CA GLU A 32 2.59 -2.89 -25.73
C GLU A 32 1.85 -3.39 -26.98
N ALA A 33 1.98 -4.67 -27.32
CA ALA A 33 1.24 -5.29 -28.41
C ALA A 33 -0.28 -5.26 -28.16
N ARG A 34 -0.75 -5.52 -26.93
CA ARG A 34 -2.17 -5.39 -26.56
C ARG A 34 -2.67 -3.95 -26.71
N ILE A 35 -1.90 -2.97 -26.22
CA ILE A 35 -2.25 -1.54 -26.33
C ILE A 35 -2.29 -1.12 -27.81
N ARG A 36 -1.28 -1.50 -28.60
CA ARG A 36 -1.22 -1.21 -30.04
C ARG A 36 -2.40 -1.85 -30.79
N ARG A 37 -2.76 -3.09 -30.46
CA ARG A 37 -3.93 -3.79 -31.03
C ARG A 37 -5.24 -3.10 -30.64
N ALA A 38 -5.39 -2.68 -29.39
CA ALA A 38 -6.56 -1.92 -28.94
C ALA A 38 -6.66 -0.53 -29.60
N ALA A 39 -5.52 0.09 -29.94
CA ALA A 39 -5.50 1.35 -30.70
C ALA A 39 -5.85 1.15 -32.18
N GLN A 40 -5.47 0.01 -32.78
CA GLN A 40 -5.84 -0.34 -34.17
C GLN A 40 -7.31 -0.74 -34.32
N HIS A 41 -7.90 -1.32 -33.28
CA HIS A 41 -9.30 -1.72 -33.23
C HIS A 41 -10.00 -1.06 -32.03
N PRO A 42 -10.35 0.23 -32.14
CA PRO A 42 -11.10 0.90 -31.08
C PRO A 42 -12.45 0.19 -30.88
N LEU A 43 -12.88 0.09 -29.63
CA LEU A 43 -14.22 -0.42 -29.31
C LEU A 43 -15.27 0.44 -30.04
N PRO A 44 -16.38 -0.16 -30.53
CA PRO A 44 -17.43 0.62 -31.15
C PRO A 44 -17.94 1.67 -30.16
N ALA A 45 -18.17 2.89 -30.64
CA ALA A 45 -18.71 3.96 -29.82
C ALA A 45 -19.99 3.46 -29.13
N SER A 46 -20.05 3.62 -27.81
CA SER A 46 -21.23 3.22 -27.06
C SER A 46 -22.40 4.10 -27.48
N ASN A 47 -23.43 3.49 -28.08
CA ASN A 47 -24.66 4.17 -28.48
C ASN A 47 -25.54 4.47 -27.25
N LEU A 48 -24.96 5.07 -26.20
CA LEU A 48 -25.72 5.53 -25.05
C LEU A 48 -26.68 6.61 -25.53
N VAL A 49 -27.93 6.20 -25.76
CA VAL A 49 -29.04 7.12 -26.00
C VAL A 49 -29.22 7.92 -24.71
N VAL A 50 -28.70 9.14 -24.69
CA VAL A 50 -28.98 10.11 -23.64
C VAL A 50 -30.49 10.37 -23.70
N ARG A 51 -31.25 9.74 -22.80
CA ARG A 51 -32.69 10.00 -22.68
C ARG A 51 -32.83 11.48 -22.32
N PRO A 52 -33.55 12.29 -23.11
CA PRO A 52 -33.73 13.70 -22.80
C PRO A 52 -34.38 13.82 -21.42
N PHE A 53 -33.92 14.80 -20.65
CA PHE A 53 -34.41 15.11 -19.31
C PHE A 53 -35.80 15.76 -19.40
N HIS A 54 -36.80 15.03 -19.88
CA HIS A 54 -38.17 15.52 -20.03
C HIS A 54 -39.16 14.56 -19.37
N ALA A 55 -39.10 14.52 -18.05
CA ALA A 55 -40.28 14.46 -17.23
C ALA A 55 -39.88 15.01 -15.86
N ALA A 56 -40.59 16.04 -15.38
CA ALA A 56 -40.55 16.35 -13.96
C ALA A 56 -40.93 15.04 -13.24
N ARG A 57 -40.03 14.50 -12.40
CA ARG A 57 -40.40 13.37 -11.53
C ARG A 57 -41.68 13.81 -10.82
N PRO A 58 -42.76 13.01 -10.83
CA PRO A 58 -43.93 13.34 -10.04
C PRO A 58 -43.44 13.61 -8.62
N VAL A 59 -43.69 14.83 -8.13
CA VAL A 59 -43.31 15.21 -6.77
C VAL A 59 -44.03 14.22 -5.87
N ARG A 60 -43.28 13.30 -5.27
CA ARG A 60 -43.82 12.40 -4.26
C ARG A 60 -44.41 13.33 -3.20
N GLN A 61 -45.73 13.34 -3.07
CA GLN A 61 -46.37 14.07 -1.99
C GLN A 61 -45.72 13.55 -0.71
N LEU A 62 -44.93 14.43 -0.07
CA LEU A 62 -44.38 14.15 1.24
C LEU A 62 -45.60 13.92 2.11
N GLN A 63 -45.73 12.72 2.67
CA GLN A 63 -46.72 12.50 3.70
C GLN A 63 -46.49 13.59 4.77
N PRO A 64 -47.57 14.15 5.36
CA PRO A 64 -47.42 15.07 6.48
C PRO A 64 -46.42 14.46 7.47
N PRO A 65 -45.48 15.26 8.03
CA PRO A 65 -44.52 14.73 8.98
C PRO A 65 -45.32 13.99 10.04
N GLU A 66 -45.11 12.68 10.11
CA GLU A 66 -45.72 11.82 11.11
C GLU A 66 -45.44 12.50 12.45
N VAL A 67 -46.49 12.80 13.21
CA VAL A 67 -46.32 13.46 14.51
C VAL A 67 -45.65 12.42 15.39
N TRP A 68 -44.34 12.56 15.60
CA TRP A 68 -43.60 11.68 16.49
C TRP A 68 -44.28 11.78 17.86
N PRO A 69 -44.64 10.65 18.50
CA PRO A 69 -45.11 10.66 19.88
C PRO A 69 -44.17 11.51 20.74
N ASP A 70 -44.71 12.23 21.73
CA ASP A 70 -43.90 12.94 22.72
C ASP A 70 -43.17 11.89 23.57
N TYR A 71 -42.02 11.41 23.07
CA TYR A 71 -41.20 10.38 23.68
C TYR A 71 -40.55 10.95 24.96
N ARG A 72 -41.30 10.94 26.06
CA ARG A 72 -40.75 10.91 27.42
C ARG A 72 -40.47 9.47 27.85
N GLU A 73 -39.84 8.69 26.99
CA GLU A 73 -39.14 7.48 27.43
C GLU A 73 -37.65 7.81 27.43
N PRO A 74 -36.92 7.56 28.55
CA PRO A 74 -35.47 7.75 28.57
C PRO A 74 -34.91 6.88 27.46
N ALA A 75 -34.29 7.55 26.50
CA ALA A 75 -34.01 6.89 25.26
C ALA A 75 -33.00 5.75 25.49
N PRO A 76 -33.16 4.62 24.78
CA PRO A 76 -32.47 3.35 25.08
C PRO A 76 -30.94 3.38 24.98
N TYR A 77 -30.35 4.55 24.69
CA TYR A 77 -28.92 4.79 24.75
C TYR A 77 -28.40 5.13 26.17
N ASP A 78 -29.27 5.43 27.14
CA ASP A 78 -28.85 5.61 28.54
C ASP A 78 -28.43 4.28 29.22
N THR A 79 -28.80 3.15 28.64
CA THR A 79 -28.39 1.79 29.06
C THR A 79 -27.30 1.18 28.19
N LEU A 80 -26.68 1.94 27.27
CA LEU A 80 -25.52 1.44 26.52
C LEU A 80 -24.33 1.32 27.49
N GLU A 81 -24.14 0.12 28.05
CA GLU A 81 -22.88 -0.28 28.65
C GLU A 81 -21.79 -0.10 27.60
N TYR A 82 -20.93 0.91 27.79
CA TYR A 82 -19.72 1.06 27.01
C TYR A 82 -18.84 -0.15 27.30
N GLY A 83 -18.91 -1.16 26.42
CA GLY A 83 -18.07 -2.34 26.47
C GLY A 83 -16.60 -1.93 26.65
N ALA A 84 -15.88 -2.72 27.45
CA ALA A 84 -14.49 -2.46 27.85
C ALA A 84 -13.63 -1.90 26.70
N PRO A 85 -12.72 -0.94 26.96
CA PRO A 85 -11.94 -0.30 25.91
C PRO A 85 -11.19 -1.36 25.09
N THR A 86 -11.57 -1.49 23.83
CA THR A 86 -10.84 -2.35 22.89
C THR A 86 -9.42 -1.81 22.76
N ALA A 87 -8.44 -2.72 22.71
CA ALA A 87 -7.03 -2.34 22.60
C ALA A 87 -6.84 -1.38 21.42
N ARG A 88 -6.24 -0.21 21.69
CA ARG A 88 -6.05 0.83 20.68
C ARG A 88 -5.23 0.26 19.52
N PRO A 89 -5.66 0.41 18.26
CA PRO A 89 -4.93 -0.14 17.12
C PRO A 89 -3.58 0.57 16.98
N ILE A 90 -2.51 -0.22 16.80
CA ILE A 90 -1.15 0.29 16.57
C ILE A 90 -1.12 1.03 15.23
N THR A 91 -0.56 2.22 15.24
CA THR A 91 -0.45 3.09 14.06
C THR A 91 0.88 2.89 13.34
N ALA A 92 0.89 3.14 12.03
CA ALA A 92 2.11 3.10 11.22
C ALA A 92 3.21 4.05 11.74
N ARG A 93 2.82 5.14 12.41
CA ARG A 93 3.76 6.12 12.96
C ARG A 93 4.49 5.57 14.18
N GLU A 94 3.78 4.93 15.10
CA GLU A 94 4.37 4.30 16.29
C GLU A 94 5.40 3.25 15.89
N ILE A 95 5.08 2.39 14.91
CA ILE A 95 6.03 1.40 14.37
C ILE A 95 7.28 2.08 13.79
N ILE A 96 7.12 3.17 13.05
CA ILE A 96 8.27 3.91 12.49
C ILE A 96 9.16 4.44 13.63
N ASP A 97 8.57 5.02 14.66
CA ASP A 97 9.31 5.62 15.77
C ASP A 97 10.08 4.54 16.58
N GLU A 98 9.46 3.38 16.79
CA GLU A 98 10.12 2.21 17.40
C GLU A 98 11.29 1.70 16.56
N VAL A 99 11.09 1.53 15.25
CA VAL A 99 12.12 1.00 14.34
C VAL A 99 13.30 1.98 14.23
N VAL A 100 13.03 3.28 14.15
CA VAL A 100 14.06 4.33 14.12
C VAL A 100 14.91 4.28 15.39
N THR A 101 14.27 4.11 16.55
CA THR A 101 14.94 3.95 17.85
C THR A 101 15.79 2.68 17.90
N LYS A 102 15.23 1.54 17.48
CA LYS A 102 15.92 0.25 17.46
C LYS A 102 17.18 0.25 16.59
N HIS A 103 17.09 0.86 15.40
CA HIS A 103 18.20 0.89 14.44
C HIS A 103 19.15 2.08 14.63
N ARG A 104 18.88 2.97 15.61
CA ARG A 104 19.66 4.18 15.88
C ARG A 104 19.87 5.08 14.65
N ILE A 105 18.81 5.21 13.85
CA ILE A 105 18.79 6.10 12.68
C ILE A 105 17.85 7.28 12.94
N SER A 106 17.80 8.26 12.04
CA SER A 106 16.79 9.31 12.10
C SER A 106 15.60 9.01 11.19
N ARG A 107 14.42 9.57 11.50
CA ARG A 107 13.23 9.46 10.64
C ARG A 107 13.45 10.04 9.24
N VAL A 108 14.24 11.11 9.15
CA VAL A 108 14.65 11.71 7.87
C VAL A 108 15.51 10.74 7.06
N GLU A 109 16.42 10.02 7.70
CA GLU A 109 17.26 9.03 7.03
C GLU A 109 16.46 7.81 6.56
N LEU A 110 15.47 7.36 7.36
CA LEU A 110 14.56 6.28 6.96
C LEU A 110 13.78 6.62 5.69
N SER A 111 13.24 7.84 5.61
CA SER A 111 12.49 8.35 4.44
C SER A 111 13.40 8.79 3.28
N GLY A 112 14.66 9.14 3.55
CA GLY A 112 15.62 9.67 2.57
C GLY A 112 16.24 8.60 1.65
N SER A 113 17.04 9.01 0.66
CA SER A 113 17.55 8.10 -0.39
C SER A 113 18.70 7.17 0.04
N SER A 114 19.25 7.33 1.26
CA SER A 114 20.43 6.61 1.76
C SER A 114 20.31 5.10 1.68
N ARG A 115 21.21 4.39 0.97
CA ARG A 115 21.15 2.92 0.85
C ARG A 115 22.07 2.18 1.82
N ARG A 116 22.48 2.84 2.90
CA ARG A 116 23.31 2.22 3.94
C ARG A 116 22.62 0.96 4.49
N ALA A 117 23.42 -0.04 4.83
CA ALA A 117 22.93 -1.31 5.38
C ALA A 117 21.95 -1.11 6.57
N PRO A 118 22.25 -0.32 7.62
CA PRO A 118 21.34 -0.13 8.75
C PRO A 118 20.02 0.53 8.33
N VAL A 119 20.07 1.55 7.46
CA VAL A 119 18.86 2.24 6.97
C VAL A 119 17.98 1.30 6.15
N THR A 120 18.60 0.47 5.32
CA THR A 120 17.87 -0.49 4.49
C THR A 120 17.26 -1.61 5.33
N ALA A 121 17.97 -2.09 6.36
CA ALA A 121 17.44 -3.05 7.32
C ALA A 121 16.24 -2.47 8.10
N ALA A 122 16.36 -1.25 8.62
CA ALA A 122 15.27 -0.55 9.28
C ALA A 122 14.03 -0.41 8.38
N ARG A 123 14.21 -0.10 7.09
CA ARG A 123 13.08 -0.03 6.15
C ARG A 123 12.43 -1.38 5.90
N ARG A 124 13.22 -2.46 5.82
CA ARG A 124 12.70 -3.81 5.63
C ARG A 124 11.81 -4.19 6.81
N GLU A 125 12.31 -3.97 8.01
CA GLU A 125 11.56 -4.17 9.26
C GLU A 125 10.30 -3.31 9.30
N ALA A 126 10.40 -1.99 9.10
CA ALA A 126 9.24 -1.10 9.11
C ALA A 126 8.19 -1.51 8.07
N SER A 127 8.61 -1.83 6.84
CA SER A 127 7.69 -2.25 5.76
C SER A 127 6.92 -3.52 6.15
N TRP A 128 7.61 -4.50 6.74
CA TRP A 128 7.02 -5.75 7.17
C TRP A 128 6.09 -5.58 8.37
N ARG A 129 6.53 -4.86 9.41
CA ARG A 129 5.74 -4.60 10.62
C ARG A 129 4.46 -3.84 10.31
N ILE A 130 4.55 -2.73 9.56
CA ILE A 130 3.37 -1.95 9.18
C ILE A 130 2.37 -2.83 8.41
N ARG A 131 2.84 -3.74 7.54
CA ARG A 131 1.94 -4.62 6.78
C ARG A 131 1.17 -5.62 7.67
N HIS A 132 1.77 -6.12 8.75
CA HIS A 132 1.21 -7.19 9.58
C HIS A 132 0.52 -6.67 10.85
N GLU A 133 0.98 -5.56 11.41
CA GLU A 133 0.51 -5.01 12.69
C GLU A 133 -0.55 -3.92 12.49
N VAL A 134 -0.55 -3.20 11.36
CA VAL A 134 -1.48 -2.08 11.13
C VAL A 134 -2.70 -2.54 10.35
N LEU A 135 -3.87 -2.32 10.94
CA LEU A 135 -5.16 -2.52 10.30
C LEU A 135 -5.85 -1.17 10.03
N VAL A 136 -6.27 -0.97 8.80
CA VAL A 136 -7.09 0.16 8.36
C VAL A 136 -8.49 -0.37 8.06
N ASN A 137 -9.49 0.06 8.82
CA ASN A 137 -10.88 -0.40 8.70
C ASN A 137 -11.01 -1.94 8.72
N GLY A 138 -10.24 -2.60 9.60
CA GLY A 138 -10.20 -4.07 9.73
C GLY A 138 -9.45 -4.81 8.61
N ARG A 139 -8.71 -4.10 7.75
CA ARG A 139 -7.94 -4.69 6.65
C ARG A 139 -6.47 -4.32 6.72
N GLN A 140 -5.61 -5.17 6.15
CA GLN A 140 -4.18 -4.85 6.02
C GLN A 140 -3.98 -3.60 5.15
N ILE A 141 -3.13 -2.70 5.62
CA ILE A 141 -2.72 -1.49 4.91
C ILE A 141 -2.16 -1.80 3.51
N SER A 142 -2.50 -0.97 2.52
CA SER A 142 -2.09 -1.19 1.12
C SER A 142 -0.60 -0.90 0.90
N LEU A 143 0.05 -1.60 -0.04
CA LEU A 143 1.48 -1.37 -0.34
C LEU A 143 1.80 0.08 -0.75
N PRO A 144 0.98 0.76 -1.60
CA PRO A 144 1.22 2.17 -1.91
C PRO A 144 1.16 3.06 -0.68
N GLU A 145 0.28 2.74 0.27
CA GLU A 145 0.10 3.53 1.49
C GLU A 145 1.26 3.37 2.46
N ILE A 146 1.76 2.14 2.65
CA ILE A 146 3.01 1.90 3.37
C ILE A 146 4.14 2.73 2.73
N ALA A 147 4.19 2.78 1.40
CA ALA A 147 5.24 3.51 0.69
C ALA A 147 5.16 5.03 0.95
N ARG A 148 3.94 5.60 1.08
CA ARG A 148 3.73 7.00 1.50
C ARG A 148 4.29 7.26 2.90
N HIS A 149 4.02 6.38 3.86
CA HIS A 149 4.57 6.52 5.22
C HIS A 149 6.10 6.48 5.27
N LEU A 150 6.72 5.75 4.34
CA LEU A 150 8.17 5.61 4.21
C LEU A 150 8.80 6.58 3.20
N GLY A 151 8.21 7.76 2.99
CA GLY A 151 8.79 8.82 2.16
C GLY A 151 8.45 8.75 0.67
N GLY A 152 7.34 8.11 0.30
CA GLY A 152 6.81 8.12 -1.08
C GLY A 152 7.58 7.23 -2.06
N ARG A 153 8.05 6.07 -1.62
CA ARG A 153 8.80 5.13 -2.48
C ARG A 153 7.88 4.34 -3.42
N ASP A 154 8.47 3.66 -4.40
CA ASP A 154 7.74 2.72 -5.23
C ASP A 154 7.17 1.56 -4.39
N HIS A 155 5.90 1.24 -4.58
CA HIS A 155 5.21 0.18 -3.84
C HIS A 155 5.82 -1.22 -4.09
N THR A 156 6.48 -1.44 -5.23
CA THR A 156 7.25 -2.65 -5.51
C THR A 156 8.50 -2.76 -4.64
N THR A 157 9.09 -1.63 -4.24
CA THR A 157 10.21 -1.61 -3.28
C THR A 157 9.72 -2.04 -1.90
N VAL A 158 8.53 -1.61 -1.49
CA VAL A 158 7.90 -2.06 -0.24
C VAL A 158 7.63 -3.56 -0.29
N LEU A 159 7.11 -4.08 -1.41
CA LEU A 159 6.91 -5.51 -1.59
C LEU A 159 8.22 -6.31 -1.46
N TYR A 160 9.28 -5.84 -2.10
CA TYR A 160 10.61 -6.44 -1.99
C TYR A 160 11.10 -6.44 -0.53
N ASN A 161 10.96 -5.30 0.16
CA ASN A 161 11.37 -5.15 1.55
C ASN A 161 10.67 -6.16 2.47
N ILE A 162 9.35 -6.31 2.33
CA ILE A 162 8.54 -7.26 3.11
C ILE A 162 9.04 -8.70 2.89
N ARG A 163 9.18 -9.12 1.63
CA ARG A 163 9.64 -10.47 1.28
C ARG A 163 11.05 -10.73 1.80
N ARG A 164 11.93 -9.72 1.68
CA ARG A 164 13.32 -9.85 2.14
C ARG A 164 13.40 -9.98 3.66
N TYR A 165 12.64 -9.17 4.39
CA TYR A 165 12.61 -9.24 5.85
C TYR A 165 12.04 -10.58 6.33
N GLN A 166 10.97 -11.06 5.69
CA GLN A 166 10.38 -12.36 6.00
C GLN A 166 11.41 -13.49 5.88
N ALA A 167 12.18 -13.52 4.78
CA ALA A 167 13.24 -14.51 4.59
C ALA A 167 14.37 -14.38 5.64
N GLU A 168 14.70 -13.16 6.07
CA GLU A 168 15.68 -12.90 7.12
C GLU A 168 15.19 -13.44 8.49
N LEU A 169 13.91 -13.27 8.81
CA LEU A 169 13.30 -13.82 10.03
C LEU A 169 13.28 -15.35 10.01
N GLU A 170 12.91 -15.96 8.89
CA GLU A 170 12.88 -17.43 8.73
C GLU A 170 14.28 -18.03 8.89
N ALA A 171 15.29 -17.39 8.30
CA ALA A 171 16.68 -17.80 8.45
C ALA A 171 17.16 -17.69 9.92
N GLN A 172 16.80 -16.61 10.62
CA GLN A 172 17.12 -16.42 12.03
C GLN A 172 16.43 -17.47 12.91
N ALA A 173 15.14 -17.76 12.65
CA ALA A 173 14.40 -18.77 13.39
C ALA A 173 14.99 -20.18 13.20
N LEU A 174 15.42 -20.51 11.97
CA LEU A 174 16.10 -21.79 11.70
C LEU A 174 17.44 -21.89 12.46
N ALA A 175 18.25 -20.83 12.43
CA ALA A 175 19.52 -20.79 13.14
C ALA A 175 19.33 -20.92 14.67
N ALA A 176 18.33 -20.25 15.24
CA ALA A 176 18.00 -20.35 16.66
C ALA A 176 17.58 -21.78 17.07
N ARG A 177 16.79 -22.47 16.22
CA ARG A 177 16.41 -23.88 16.46
C ARG A 177 17.62 -24.82 16.45
N GLN A 178 18.58 -24.59 15.55
CA GLN A 178 19.81 -25.40 15.49
C GLN A 178 20.72 -25.17 16.70
N ALA A 179 20.75 -23.94 17.23
CA ALA A 179 21.54 -23.59 18.40
C ALA A 179 20.96 -24.15 19.72
N GLY A 180 19.63 -24.22 19.85
CA GLY A 180 18.97 -24.78 21.04
C GLY A 180 18.86 -26.32 21.06
N ALA A 181 19.25 -26.99 19.97
CA ALA A 181 19.29 -28.45 19.87
C ALA A 181 20.69 -29.04 20.16
N ARG A 182 21.64 -28.21 20.60
CA ARG A 182 22.99 -28.58 21.07
C ARG A 182 23.10 -28.33 22.57
#